data_AF-A0A395S3L2-F1
#
_entry.id   AF-A0A395S3L2-F1
#
_cell.length_a   1.000
_cell.length_b   1.000
_cell.length_c   1.000
_cell.angle_alpha   90.00
_cell.angle_beta   90.00
_cell.angle_gamma   90.00
#
_symmetry.space_group_name_H-M   'P 1'
#
loop_
_entity.id
_entity.type
_entity.pdbx_description
1 polymer ?
#
loop_
_entity_poly.entity_id
_entity_poly.type
_entity_poly.pdbx_seq_one_letter_code
_entity_poly.pdbx_strand_id
1 'polypeptide(L)'
;MASTTGNLRTSTSNIKREEECPSTLRARLRDEPLAEKSPIEPIPYRNVYQEVHASLRGPEQDETLVQELENAYARMGYALHSSATKHLLEAHAEVKAKTKAFSEESSKTLEQNKALYDNITHPLSATLCHSEDYPQASIATHLKRLKQDIAAAREDIVRLGTEWEECCKEEEAAWNEFKKGFEDNGQGTNVIDKEAKTAAEELKKEVRAIVEAKCQMLDEIDQDFKQRIQEETQKIMATLLAGI
;
A
#
# COMPACT_ATOMS: atom_id res chain seq x y z
N MET A 1 23.51 -49.43 2.78
CA MET A 1 22.52 -50.52 2.95
C MET A 1 21.69 -50.20 4.18
N ALA A 2 20.46 -49.70 3.98
CA ALA A 2 19.29 -49.75 4.87
C ALA A 2 18.39 -48.55 4.54
N SER A 3 17.42 -48.82 3.67
CA SER A 3 16.26 -47.97 3.41
C SER A 3 15.33 -47.98 4.61
N THR A 4 14.67 -46.85 4.90
CA THR A 4 13.32 -46.89 5.45
C THR A 4 12.50 -45.74 4.89
N THR A 5 11.51 -46.14 4.10
CA THR A 5 10.41 -45.38 3.52
C THR A 5 9.38 -45.00 4.58
N GLY A 6 8.84 -43.78 4.53
CA GLY A 6 7.68 -43.35 5.31
C GLY A 6 6.90 -42.29 4.52
N ASN A 7 5.70 -42.67 4.09
CA ASN A 7 4.83 -42.01 3.11
C ASN A 7 4.34 -40.61 3.52
N LEU A 8 4.38 -39.64 2.60
CA LEU A 8 3.44 -38.52 2.59
C LEU A 8 2.58 -38.56 1.33
N ARG A 9 1.29 -38.79 1.54
CA ARG A 9 0.24 -38.73 0.53
C ARG A 9 -0.88 -37.88 1.13
N THR A 10 -1.05 -36.66 0.64
CA THR A 10 -2.30 -35.90 0.73
C THR A 10 -2.43 -35.07 -0.54
N SER A 11 -3.40 -35.44 -1.37
CA SER A 11 -3.90 -34.69 -2.52
C SER A 11 -5.22 -34.01 -2.16
N THR A 12 -5.57 -33.02 -2.98
CA THR A 12 -6.86 -32.35 -3.19
C THR A 12 -7.18 -31.20 -2.21
N SER A 13 -7.70 -30.05 -2.60
CA SER A 13 -7.98 -29.43 -3.91
C SER A 13 -8.50 -27.99 -3.66
N ASN A 14 -8.47 -27.15 -4.69
CA ASN A 14 -9.38 -26.01 -4.95
C ASN A 14 -9.50 -24.87 -3.92
N ILE A 15 -8.80 -23.76 -4.19
CA ILE A 15 -9.37 -22.41 -3.97
C ILE A 15 -9.13 -21.60 -5.25
N LYS A 16 -10.21 -21.37 -6.00
CA LYS A 16 -10.29 -20.36 -7.05
C LYS A 16 -10.06 -18.99 -6.39
N ARG A 17 -9.09 -18.23 -6.89
CA ARG A 17 -8.98 -16.79 -6.59
C ARG A 17 -9.60 -16.04 -7.76
N GLU A 18 -10.90 -15.81 -7.68
CA GLU A 18 -11.54 -14.68 -8.36
C GLU A 18 -11.30 -13.46 -7.46
N GLU A 19 -10.54 -12.49 -7.95
CA GLU A 19 -10.65 -11.06 -7.62
C GLU A 19 -9.63 -10.30 -8.48
N GLU A 20 -9.86 -10.27 -9.80
CA GLU A 20 -9.34 -9.21 -10.66
C GLU A 20 -10.48 -8.21 -10.87
N CYS A 21 -10.53 -7.21 -10.00
CA CYS A 21 -11.32 -6.00 -10.19
C CYS A 21 -10.41 -4.84 -10.65
N PRO A 22 -10.94 -3.87 -11.40
CA PRO A 22 -10.45 -3.64 -12.75
C PRO A 22 -9.74 -2.30 -12.96
N SER A 23 -8.84 -2.29 -13.94
CA SER A 23 -8.51 -1.17 -14.82
C SER A 23 -8.38 0.23 -14.19
N THR A 24 -7.16 0.61 -13.84
CA THR A 24 -6.78 2.02 -13.67
C THR A 24 -7.16 2.84 -14.90
N LEU A 25 -7.81 4.00 -14.72
CA LEU A 25 -8.12 5.02 -15.75
C LEU A 25 -6.93 5.32 -16.70
N ARG A 26 -5.71 5.16 -16.19
CA ARG A 26 -4.46 5.34 -16.93
C ARG A 26 -4.20 4.29 -18.01
N ALA A 27 -4.72 3.07 -17.85
CA ALA A 27 -4.65 2.01 -18.86
C ALA A 27 -5.62 2.29 -20.02
N ARG A 28 -6.82 2.79 -19.71
CA ARG A 28 -7.84 3.15 -20.74
C ARG A 28 -7.43 4.32 -21.64
N LEU A 29 -6.50 5.18 -21.21
CA LEU A 29 -6.01 6.32 -22.01
C LEU A 29 -4.87 5.95 -22.97
N ARG A 30 -4.25 4.77 -22.83
CA ARG A 30 -3.20 4.30 -23.75
C ARG A 30 -3.65 3.22 -24.71
N ASP A 31 -4.72 2.50 -24.36
CA ASP A 31 -5.30 1.44 -25.17
C ASP A 31 -6.53 1.92 -25.96
N GLU A 32 -6.51 3.17 -26.43
CA GLU A 32 -7.32 3.48 -27.60
C GLU A 32 -6.56 2.86 -28.78
N PRO A 33 -7.04 1.75 -29.37
CA PRO A 33 -6.43 1.28 -30.60
C PRO A 33 -6.56 2.47 -31.55
N LEU A 34 -5.42 2.98 -32.05
CA LEU A 34 -5.39 3.77 -33.27
C LEU A 34 -6.35 3.06 -34.20
N ALA A 35 -7.52 3.66 -34.47
CA ALA A 35 -8.56 3.03 -35.27
C ALA A 35 -7.83 2.40 -36.44
N GLU A 36 -7.77 1.07 -36.45
CA GLU A 36 -7.07 0.32 -37.48
C GLU A 36 -7.60 0.92 -38.75
N LYS A 37 -6.69 1.55 -39.51
CA LYS A 37 -6.99 2.24 -40.75
C LYS A 37 -8.04 1.39 -41.41
N SER A 38 -9.28 1.88 -41.45
CA SER A 38 -10.30 1.16 -42.19
C SER A 38 -9.66 0.91 -43.55
N PRO A 39 -9.62 -0.32 -44.05
CA PRO A 39 -9.34 -0.51 -45.45
C PRO A 39 -10.52 0.17 -46.14
N ILE A 40 -10.37 1.48 -46.38
CA ILE A 40 -10.94 2.11 -47.54
C ILE A 40 -10.17 1.41 -48.66
N GLU A 41 -10.57 0.18 -48.97
CA GLU A 41 -10.45 -0.29 -50.33
C GLU A 41 -10.98 0.88 -51.15
N PRO A 42 -10.17 1.49 -52.02
CA PRO A 42 -10.68 2.52 -52.89
C PRO A 42 -11.86 1.87 -53.58
N ILE A 43 -13.07 2.38 -53.32
CA ILE A 43 -14.30 1.95 -53.98
C ILE A 43 -13.88 1.79 -55.44
N PRO A 44 -13.96 0.58 -56.03
CA PRO A 44 -13.42 0.33 -57.35
C PRO A 44 -14.01 1.42 -58.22
N TYR A 45 -13.13 2.30 -58.71
CA TYR A 45 -13.52 3.54 -59.36
C TYR A 45 -14.08 3.13 -60.71
N ARG A 46 -15.33 2.65 -60.71
CA ARG A 46 -16.10 2.40 -61.90
C ARG A 46 -16.20 3.77 -62.51
N ASN A 47 -15.51 3.97 -63.62
CA ASN A 47 -15.44 5.26 -64.27
C ASN A 47 -16.81 5.53 -64.89
N VAL A 48 -17.76 5.92 -64.04
CA VAL A 48 -19.15 6.20 -64.40
C VAL A 48 -19.17 7.27 -65.49
N TYR A 49 -18.18 8.15 -65.48
CA TYR A 49 -17.89 9.09 -66.56
C TYR A 49 -17.70 8.37 -67.91
N GLN A 50 -16.78 7.41 -68.01
CA GLN A 50 -16.56 6.63 -69.24
C GLN A 50 -17.78 5.80 -69.64
N GLU A 51 -18.50 5.22 -68.68
CA GLU A 51 -19.70 4.39 -68.93
C GLU A 51 -20.88 5.25 -69.45
N VAL A 52 -21.04 6.46 -68.92
CA VAL A 52 -22.03 7.46 -69.38
C VAL A 52 -21.63 8.02 -70.74
N HIS A 53 -20.36 8.37 -70.97
CA HIS A 53 -19.89 8.81 -72.30
C HIS A 53 -20.03 7.73 -73.36
N ALA A 54 -19.80 6.45 -73.03
CA ALA A 54 -20.02 5.34 -73.94
C ALA A 54 -21.50 5.14 -74.26
N SER A 55 -22.38 5.36 -73.28
CA SER A 55 -23.84 5.25 -73.45
C SER A 55 -24.44 6.43 -74.24
N LEU A 56 -23.79 7.59 -74.26
CA LEU A 56 -24.20 8.80 -74.99
C LEU A 56 -23.72 8.85 -76.45
N ARG A 57 -22.74 8.02 -76.85
CA ARG A 57 -22.21 7.96 -78.24
C ARG A 57 -22.87 6.84 -79.08
N GLY A 58 -24.19 6.76 -79.08
CA GLY A 58 -24.94 5.88 -79.99
C GLY A 58 -24.91 6.39 -81.45
N PRO A 59 -25.22 5.54 -82.46
CA PRO A 59 -24.92 5.83 -83.88
C PRO A 59 -25.78 6.92 -84.55
N GLU A 60 -26.81 7.46 -83.88
CA GLU A 60 -27.65 8.54 -84.40
C GLU A 60 -28.08 9.50 -83.27
N GLN A 61 -27.14 10.26 -82.71
CA GLN A 61 -27.46 11.37 -81.82
C GLN A 61 -26.86 12.69 -82.33
N ASP A 62 -27.65 13.75 -82.19
CA ASP A 62 -27.25 15.12 -82.52
C ASP A 62 -26.06 15.54 -81.63
N GLU A 63 -24.87 15.67 -82.21
CA GLU A 63 -23.61 15.98 -81.48
C GLU A 63 -23.74 17.20 -80.57
N THR A 64 -24.61 18.14 -80.95
CA THR A 64 -24.89 19.37 -80.21
C THR A 64 -25.53 19.10 -78.85
N LEU A 65 -26.49 18.17 -78.76
CA LEU A 65 -27.20 17.83 -77.52
C LEU A 65 -26.30 17.06 -76.55
N VAL A 66 -25.44 16.18 -77.07
CA VAL A 66 -24.46 15.44 -76.24
C VAL A 66 -23.45 16.43 -75.63
N GLN A 67 -22.97 17.39 -76.42
CA GLN A 67 -22.02 18.40 -75.94
C GLN A 67 -22.66 19.38 -74.94
N GLU A 68 -23.94 19.73 -75.10
CA GLU A 68 -24.69 20.50 -74.10
C GLU A 68 -24.85 19.75 -72.78
N LEU A 69 -25.15 18.46 -72.82
CA LEU A 69 -25.26 17.62 -71.62
C LEU A 69 -23.92 17.49 -70.90
N GLU A 70 -22.82 17.24 -71.64
CA GLU A 70 -21.47 17.19 -71.08
C GLU A 70 -21.08 18.51 -70.39
N ASN A 71 -21.39 19.64 -71.04
CA ASN A 71 -21.17 20.97 -70.47
C ASN A 71 -22.03 21.24 -69.23
N ALA A 72 -23.31 20.83 -69.24
CA ALA A 72 -24.20 20.97 -68.09
C ALA A 72 -23.72 20.14 -66.90
N TYR A 73 -23.30 18.89 -67.15
CA TYR A 73 -22.76 18.00 -66.13
C TYR A 73 -21.44 18.53 -65.55
N ALA A 74 -20.52 18.99 -66.39
CA ALA A 74 -19.25 19.59 -65.94
C ALA A 74 -19.48 20.86 -65.10
N ARG A 75 -20.43 21.73 -65.50
CA ARG A 75 -20.82 22.92 -64.71
C ARG A 75 -21.44 22.54 -63.38
N MET A 76 -22.32 21.54 -63.36
CA MET A 76 -22.94 21.06 -62.12
C MET A 76 -21.91 20.42 -61.18
N GLY A 77 -20.99 19.60 -61.72
CA GLY A 77 -19.89 19.02 -60.97
C GLY A 77 -18.95 20.08 -60.40
N TYR A 78 -18.61 21.10 -61.19
CA TYR A 78 -17.81 22.24 -60.72
C TYR A 78 -18.54 23.02 -59.62
N ALA A 79 -19.84 23.31 -59.79
CA ALA A 79 -20.63 24.02 -58.79
C ALA A 79 -20.73 23.23 -57.48
N LEU A 80 -20.96 21.91 -57.56
CA LEU A 80 -20.99 21.03 -56.40
C LEU A 80 -19.64 20.97 -55.70
N HIS A 81 -18.55 20.79 -56.45
CA HIS A 81 -17.20 20.73 -55.89
C HIS A 81 -16.79 22.05 -55.24
N SER A 82 -17.09 23.18 -55.89
CA SER A 82 -16.84 24.52 -55.36
C SER A 82 -17.63 24.76 -54.07
N SER A 83 -18.92 24.39 -54.05
CA SER A 83 -19.78 24.48 -52.86
C SER A 83 -19.26 23.60 -51.72
N ALA A 84 -18.93 22.34 -51.99
CA ALA A 84 -18.39 21.42 -51.00
C ALA A 84 -17.05 21.92 -50.44
N THR A 85 -16.16 22.43 -51.30
CA THR A 85 -14.88 23.00 -50.88
C THR A 85 -15.07 24.23 -50.00
N LYS A 86 -16.00 25.11 -50.36
CA LYS A 86 -16.34 26.28 -49.56
C LYS A 86 -16.83 25.87 -48.16
N HIS A 87 -17.78 24.94 -48.09
CA HIS A 87 -18.30 24.46 -46.80
C HIS A 87 -17.24 23.75 -45.96
N LEU A 88 -16.33 22.98 -46.58
CA LEU A 88 -15.21 22.37 -45.86
C LEU A 88 -14.25 23.41 -45.30
N LEU A 89 -13.94 24.47 -46.06
CA LEU A 89 -13.08 25.55 -45.58
C LEU A 89 -13.74 26.33 -44.44
N GLU A 90 -15.04 26.61 -44.53
CA GLU A 90 -15.81 27.27 -43.48
C GLU A 90 -15.84 26.43 -42.19
N ALA A 91 -16.18 25.13 -42.30
CA ALA A 91 -16.20 24.23 -41.16
C ALA A 91 -14.81 24.08 -40.52
N HIS A 92 -13.75 23.98 -41.35
CA HIS A 92 -12.38 23.91 -40.84
C HIS A 92 -11.97 25.20 -40.11
N ALA A 93 -12.37 26.37 -40.62
CA ALA A 93 -12.12 27.64 -39.94
C ALA A 93 -12.85 27.72 -38.59
N GLU A 94 -14.11 27.27 -38.53
CA GLU A 94 -14.89 27.23 -37.29
C GLU A 94 -14.29 26.28 -36.26
N VAL A 95 -13.93 25.07 -36.67
CA VAL A 95 -13.26 24.08 -35.79
C VAL A 95 -11.96 24.66 -35.26
N LYS A 96 -11.13 25.28 -36.12
CA LYS A 96 -9.88 25.90 -35.69
C LYS A 96 -10.11 27.03 -34.68
N ALA A 97 -11.15 27.85 -34.88
CA ALA A 97 -11.52 28.90 -33.94
C ALA A 97 -11.96 28.33 -32.58
N LYS A 98 -12.80 27.29 -32.58
CA LYS A 98 -13.25 26.59 -31.35
C LYS A 98 -12.09 25.93 -30.61
N THR A 99 -11.19 25.25 -31.31
CA THR A 99 -9.99 24.65 -30.70
C THR A 99 -9.11 25.71 -30.03
N LYS A 100 -8.95 26.87 -30.68
CA LYS A 100 -8.18 27.98 -30.10
C LYS A 100 -8.85 28.52 -28.84
N ALA A 101 -10.16 28.79 -28.89
CA ALA A 101 -10.92 29.28 -27.75
C ALA A 101 -10.87 28.30 -26.56
N PHE A 102 -11.04 27.01 -26.83
CA PHE A 102 -10.94 25.96 -25.81
C PHE A 102 -9.54 25.91 -25.18
N SER A 103 -8.47 26.05 -25.97
CA SER A 103 -7.10 26.11 -25.46
C SER A 103 -6.89 27.32 -24.56
N GLU A 104 -7.35 28.50 -24.98
CA GLU A 104 -7.23 29.74 -24.20
C GLU A 104 -7.99 29.65 -22.86
N GLU A 105 -9.22 29.11 -22.89
CA GLU A 105 -10.04 28.91 -21.70
C GLU A 105 -9.47 27.85 -20.74
N SER A 106 -8.94 26.75 -21.29
CA SER A 106 -8.29 25.69 -20.51
C SER A 106 -7.04 26.21 -19.81
N SER A 107 -6.19 26.98 -20.51
CA SER A 107 -5.01 27.61 -19.93
C SER A 107 -5.37 28.58 -18.81
N LYS A 108 -6.38 29.44 -19.03
CA LYS A 108 -6.88 30.38 -18.01
C LYS A 108 -7.39 29.65 -16.77
N THR A 109 -8.14 28.57 -16.95
CA THR A 109 -8.69 27.77 -15.83
C THR A 109 -7.56 27.10 -15.05
N LEU A 110 -6.54 26.58 -15.74
CA LEU A 110 -5.37 25.98 -15.10
C LEU A 110 -4.58 27.01 -14.28
N GLU A 111 -4.40 28.23 -14.80
CA GLU A 111 -3.75 29.32 -14.06
C GLU A 111 -4.54 29.73 -12.81
N GLN A 112 -5.86 29.84 -12.92
CA GLN A 112 -6.74 30.12 -11.77
C GLN A 112 -6.66 29.02 -10.71
N ASN A 113 -6.67 27.76 -11.15
CA ASN A 113 -6.56 26.61 -10.26
C ASN A 113 -5.20 26.58 -9.54
N LYS A 114 -4.11 26.83 -10.27
CA LYS A 114 -2.78 26.96 -9.68
C LYS A 114 -2.73 28.08 -8.63
N ALA A 115 -3.27 29.25 -8.96
CA ALA A 115 -3.35 30.37 -8.02
C ALA A 115 -4.18 30.01 -6.78
N LEU A 116 -5.27 29.24 -6.93
CA LEU A 116 -6.05 28.76 -5.80
C LEU A 116 -5.25 27.79 -4.91
N TYR A 117 -4.55 26.82 -5.49
CA TYR A 117 -3.70 25.90 -4.75
C TYR A 117 -2.57 26.64 -4.02
N ASP A 118 -1.91 27.59 -4.68
CA ASP A 118 -0.86 28.40 -4.06
C ASP A 118 -1.43 29.22 -2.88
N ASN A 119 -2.64 29.77 -3.01
CA ASN A 119 -3.29 30.57 -1.95
C ASN A 119 -3.90 29.76 -0.82
N ILE A 120 -4.30 28.50 -1.03
CA ILE A 120 -4.93 27.67 -0.01
C ILE A 120 -3.89 26.74 0.63
N THR A 121 -3.17 25.97 -0.19
CA THR A 121 -2.27 24.92 0.28
C THR A 121 -1.02 25.49 0.93
N HIS A 122 -0.43 26.56 0.37
CA HIS A 122 0.79 27.12 0.94
C HIS A 122 0.56 27.77 2.32
N PRO A 123 -0.49 28.59 2.56
CA PRO A 123 -0.73 29.15 3.88
C PRO A 123 -1.18 28.09 4.90
N LEU A 124 -1.97 27.09 4.50
CA LEU A 124 -2.37 26.02 5.40
C LEU A 124 -1.19 25.13 5.78
N SER A 125 -0.34 24.72 4.83
CA SER A 125 0.87 23.96 5.15
C SER A 125 1.84 24.79 5.99
N ALA A 126 2.05 26.07 5.66
CA ALA A 126 2.89 26.95 6.45
C ALA A 126 2.35 27.15 7.88
N THR A 127 1.05 27.35 8.07
CA THR A 127 0.45 27.50 9.41
C THR A 127 0.50 26.21 10.21
N LEU A 128 0.24 25.04 9.60
CA LEU A 128 0.41 23.74 10.25
C LEU A 128 1.85 23.46 10.69
N CYS A 129 2.84 23.91 9.92
CA CYS A 129 4.25 23.71 10.23
C CYS A 129 4.85 24.73 11.21
N HIS A 130 4.27 25.93 11.36
CA HIS A 130 4.84 27.02 12.16
C HIS A 130 4.03 27.41 13.40
N SER A 131 2.85 26.85 13.63
CA SER A 131 2.13 27.07 14.89
C SER A 131 2.74 26.24 16.01
N GLU A 132 3.09 26.89 17.12
CA GLU A 132 3.66 26.26 18.32
C GLU A 132 2.69 25.27 19.00
N ASP A 133 1.38 25.39 18.72
CA ASP A 133 0.31 24.54 19.28
C ASP A 133 0.05 23.24 18.49
N TYR A 134 0.79 22.98 17.40
CA TYR A 134 0.59 21.83 16.50
C TYR A 134 1.62 20.69 16.71
N PRO A 135 1.36 19.46 16.22
CA PRO A 135 1.95 18.20 16.71
C PRO A 135 3.47 18.11 16.69
N GLN A 136 4.20 18.96 15.98
CA GLN A 136 5.66 18.90 15.95
C GLN A 136 6.31 19.28 17.28
N ALA A 137 5.79 20.31 17.97
CA ALA A 137 6.25 20.67 19.32
C ALA A 137 5.88 19.61 20.36
N SER A 138 4.68 19.02 20.20
CA SER A 138 4.21 17.90 21.03
C SER A 138 5.07 16.64 20.82
N ILE A 139 5.33 16.25 19.57
CA ILE A 139 6.19 15.11 19.20
C ILE A 139 7.61 15.31 19.71
N ALA A 140 8.18 16.51 19.55
CA ALA A 140 9.51 16.81 20.08
C ALA A 140 9.56 16.66 21.62
N THR A 141 8.52 17.12 22.31
CA THR A 141 8.38 16.97 23.76
C THR A 141 8.22 15.52 24.18
N HIS A 142 7.39 14.74 23.47
CA HIS A 142 7.20 13.31 23.70
C HIS A 142 8.49 12.51 23.44
N LEU A 143 9.23 12.82 22.37
CA LEU A 143 10.52 12.21 22.07
C LEU A 143 11.58 12.55 23.11
N LYS A 144 11.58 13.78 23.62
CA LYS A 144 12.47 14.19 24.71
C LYS A 144 12.16 13.42 25.99
N ARG A 145 10.87 13.30 26.36
CA ARG A 145 10.42 12.51 27.51
C ARG A 145 10.82 11.04 27.35
N LEU A 146 10.54 10.43 26.20
CA LEU A 146 10.91 9.03 25.94
C LEU A 146 12.42 8.79 26.06
N LYS A 147 13.25 9.72 25.59
CA LYS A 147 14.71 9.63 25.77
C LYS A 147 15.11 9.69 27.25
N GLN A 148 14.45 10.52 28.04
CA GLN A 148 14.68 10.60 29.49
C GLN A 148 14.25 9.31 30.18
N ASP A 149 13.08 8.76 29.85
CA ASP A 149 12.58 7.50 30.41
C ASP A 149 13.49 6.32 30.06
N ILE A 150 13.99 6.26 28.82
CA ILE A 150 14.97 5.24 28.40
C ILE A 150 16.28 5.38 29.18
N ALA A 151 16.74 6.61 29.44
CA ALA A 151 17.96 6.84 30.22
C ALA A 151 17.78 6.40 31.68
N ALA A 152 16.65 6.75 32.30
CA ALA A 152 16.31 6.34 33.67
C ALA A 152 16.20 4.81 33.78
N ALA A 153 15.50 4.15 32.84
CA ALA A 153 15.38 2.70 32.84
C ALA A 153 16.73 2.00 32.67
N ARG A 154 17.66 2.58 31.90
CA ARG A 154 19.03 2.05 31.79
C ARG A 154 19.80 2.15 33.10
N GLU A 155 19.66 3.26 33.81
CA GLU A 155 20.27 3.44 35.12
C GLU A 155 19.71 2.45 36.14
N ASP A 156 18.38 2.26 36.15
CA ASP A 156 17.73 1.27 37.01
C ASP A 156 18.20 -0.15 36.71
N ILE A 157 18.36 -0.54 35.43
CA ILE A 157 18.90 -1.87 35.06
C ILE A 157 20.32 -2.06 35.59
N VAL A 158 21.17 -1.03 35.49
CA VAL A 158 22.55 -1.11 36.02
C VAL A 158 22.53 -1.25 37.54
N ARG A 159 21.72 -0.45 38.24
CA ARG A 159 21.56 -0.54 39.70
C ARG A 159 21.05 -1.92 40.14
N LEU A 160 20.01 -2.43 39.48
CA LEU A 160 19.47 -3.75 39.79
C LEU A 160 20.49 -4.86 39.50
N GLY A 161 21.31 -4.70 38.46
CA GLY A 161 22.41 -5.61 38.15
C GLY A 161 23.47 -5.65 39.26
N THR A 162 23.82 -4.50 39.83
CA THR A 162 24.76 -4.45 40.97
C THR A 162 24.17 -5.04 42.24
N GLU A 163 22.90 -4.75 42.56
CA GLU A 163 22.20 -5.33 43.71
C GLU A 163 22.07 -6.85 43.58
N TRP A 164 21.81 -7.35 42.37
CA TRP A 164 21.78 -8.79 42.08
C TRP A 164 23.14 -9.44 42.29
N GLU A 165 24.23 -8.83 41.81
CA GLU A 165 25.58 -9.37 41.97
C GLU A 165 26.01 -9.39 43.46
N GLU A 166 25.64 -8.37 44.23
CA GLU A 166 25.84 -8.34 45.69
C GLU A 166 25.06 -9.46 46.38
N CYS A 167 23.78 -9.64 46.04
CA CYS A 167 22.95 -10.72 46.56
C CYS A 167 23.56 -12.10 46.27
N CYS A 168 24.04 -12.34 45.04
CA CYS A 168 24.71 -13.60 44.70
C CYS A 168 25.99 -13.82 45.51
N LYS A 169 26.78 -12.77 45.78
CA LYS A 169 27.99 -12.87 46.62
C LYS A 169 27.64 -13.18 48.07
N GLU A 170 26.60 -12.55 48.61
CA GLU A 170 26.10 -12.83 49.95
C GLU A 170 25.58 -14.27 50.07
N GLU A 171 24.82 -14.73 49.08
CA GLU A 171 24.34 -16.13 49.02
C GLU A 171 25.51 -17.11 48.95
N GLU A 172 26.51 -16.86 48.09
CA GLU A 172 27.69 -17.70 47.98
C GLU A 172 28.51 -17.70 49.29
N ALA A 173 28.67 -16.55 49.94
CA ALA A 173 29.32 -16.45 51.24
C ALA A 173 28.58 -17.24 52.32
N ALA A 174 27.25 -17.07 52.41
CA ALA A 174 26.42 -17.83 53.34
C ALA A 174 26.47 -19.34 53.06
N TRP A 175 26.50 -19.75 51.80
CA TRP A 175 26.63 -21.15 51.41
C TRP A 175 28.00 -21.74 51.77
N ASN A 176 29.07 -20.96 51.60
CA ASN A 176 30.41 -21.34 51.99
C ASN A 176 30.55 -21.45 53.52
N GLU A 177 29.97 -20.51 54.28
CA GLU A 177 29.91 -20.58 55.75
C GLU A 177 29.11 -21.79 56.23
N PHE A 178 27.96 -22.05 55.62
CA PHE A 178 27.15 -23.23 55.91
C PHE A 178 27.95 -24.51 55.68
N LYS A 179 28.61 -24.65 54.53
CA LYS A 179 29.44 -25.82 54.20
C LYS A 179 30.61 -25.99 55.17
N LYS A 180 31.29 -24.90 55.52
CA LYS A 180 32.37 -24.91 56.51
C LYS A 180 31.87 -25.35 57.90
N GLY A 181 30.65 -24.96 58.28
CA GLY A 181 30.00 -25.41 59.51
C GLY A 181 29.74 -26.93 59.56
N PHE A 182 29.58 -27.61 58.42
CA PHE A 182 29.52 -29.08 58.36
C PHE A 182 30.90 -29.73 58.45
N GLU A 183 31.93 -29.08 57.89
CA GLU A 183 33.31 -29.57 57.94
C GLU A 183 33.93 -29.41 59.35
N ASP A 184 33.68 -28.28 60.02
CA ASP A 184 34.14 -27.99 61.38
C ASP A 184 33.38 -28.80 62.46
N ASN A 185 32.10 -29.15 62.23
CA ASN A 185 31.34 -30.06 63.08
C ASN A 185 31.52 -31.55 62.72
N GLY A 186 32.38 -31.87 61.75
CA GLY A 186 32.69 -33.23 61.28
C GLY A 186 33.42 -34.12 62.29
N GLN A 187 33.65 -33.63 63.51
CA GLN A 187 34.24 -34.39 64.61
C GLN A 187 33.22 -34.65 65.73
N GLY A 188 32.01 -35.10 65.38
CA GLY A 188 31.01 -35.42 66.40
C GLY A 188 29.75 -36.10 65.89
N THR A 189 29.69 -37.42 66.06
CA THR A 189 28.48 -38.25 66.24
C THR A 189 27.52 -38.46 65.06
N ASN A 190 27.52 -39.70 64.57
CA ASN A 190 26.60 -40.33 63.59
C ASN A 190 25.11 -40.37 64.00
N VAL A 191 24.65 -39.53 64.93
CA VAL A 191 23.25 -39.46 65.39
C VAL A 191 22.54 -38.23 64.83
N ILE A 192 23.26 -37.13 64.57
CA ILE A 192 22.71 -35.88 64.02
C ILE A 192 22.38 -36.00 62.52
N ASP A 193 23.00 -36.95 61.82
CA ASP A 193 22.89 -37.12 60.37
C ASP A 193 21.47 -37.47 59.88
N LYS A 194 20.62 -38.11 60.70
CA LYS A 194 19.23 -38.39 60.30
C LYS A 194 18.32 -37.17 60.44
N GLU A 195 18.44 -36.44 61.54
CA GLU A 195 17.60 -35.29 61.85
C GLU A 195 17.97 -34.08 60.96
N ALA A 196 19.26 -33.88 60.71
CA ALA A 196 19.76 -32.89 59.75
C ALA A 196 19.35 -33.23 58.30
N LYS A 197 19.32 -34.52 57.92
CA LYS A 197 18.81 -34.94 56.60
C LYS A 197 17.32 -34.70 56.45
N THR A 198 16.51 -34.95 57.49
CA THR A 198 15.07 -34.65 57.44
C THR A 198 14.81 -33.15 57.35
N ALA A 199 15.53 -32.33 58.12
CA ALA A 199 15.41 -30.87 58.04
C ALA A 199 15.86 -30.31 56.67
N ALA A 200 16.92 -30.87 56.08
CA ALA A 200 17.38 -30.49 54.75
C ALA A 200 16.38 -30.88 53.64
N GLU A 201 15.72 -32.03 53.75
CA GLU A 201 14.67 -32.43 52.79
C GLU A 201 13.38 -31.61 52.96
N GLU A 202 13.03 -31.21 54.19
CA GLU A 202 11.92 -30.26 54.42
C GLU A 202 12.22 -28.89 53.81
N LEU A 203 13.42 -28.33 54.05
CA LEU A 203 13.84 -27.07 53.43
C LEU A 203 13.83 -27.16 51.91
N LYS A 204 14.34 -28.25 51.34
CA LYS A 204 14.35 -28.48 49.89
C LYS A 204 12.95 -28.62 49.30
N LYS A 205 11.98 -29.09 50.09
CA LYS A 205 10.58 -29.14 49.70
C LYS A 205 9.94 -27.76 49.77
N GLU A 206 10.26 -26.97 50.79
CA GLU A 206 9.77 -25.61 50.97
C GLU A 206 10.32 -24.66 49.89
N VAL A 207 11.63 -24.73 49.58
CA VAL A 207 12.25 -23.99 48.47
C VAL A 207 11.60 -24.37 47.14
N ARG A 208 11.33 -25.67 46.89
CA ARG A 208 10.62 -26.10 45.68
C ARG A 208 9.20 -25.54 45.62
N ALA A 209 8.48 -25.55 46.74
CA ALA A 209 7.13 -24.98 46.80
C ALA A 209 7.14 -23.46 46.54
N ILE A 210 8.15 -22.73 47.04
CA ILE A 210 8.31 -21.29 46.77
C ILE A 210 8.60 -21.06 45.29
N VAL A 211 9.53 -21.83 44.70
CA VAL A 211 9.87 -21.70 43.27
C VAL A 211 8.65 -22.00 42.40
N GLU A 212 7.92 -23.07 42.67
CA GLU A 212 6.69 -23.42 41.94
C GLU A 212 5.63 -22.32 42.07
N ALA A 213 5.41 -21.79 43.28
CA ALA A 213 4.47 -20.69 43.50
C ALA A 213 4.88 -19.40 42.76
N LYS A 214 6.18 -19.09 42.71
CA LYS A 214 6.70 -17.92 41.98
C LYS A 214 6.62 -18.10 40.46
N CYS A 215 6.88 -19.29 39.95
CA CYS A 215 6.69 -19.60 38.52
C CYS A 215 5.23 -19.47 38.11
N GLN A 216 4.29 -20.00 38.92
CA GLN A 216 2.85 -19.84 38.66
C GLN A 216 2.42 -18.37 38.64
N MET A 217 2.90 -17.57 39.59
CA MET A 217 2.62 -16.14 39.61
C MET A 217 3.15 -15.43 38.35
N LEU A 218 4.33 -15.82 37.84
CA LEU A 218 4.86 -15.28 36.60
C LEU A 218 4.01 -15.68 35.38
N ASP A 219 3.53 -16.92 35.34
CA ASP A 219 2.63 -17.38 34.27
C ASP A 219 1.29 -16.63 34.26
N GLU A 220 0.73 -16.36 35.44
CA GLU A 220 -0.49 -15.54 35.60
C GLU A 220 -0.27 -14.11 35.09
N ILE A 221 0.85 -13.49 35.48
CA ILE A 221 1.22 -12.14 35.02
C ILE A 221 1.37 -12.13 33.49
N ASP A 222 2.02 -13.13 32.91
CA ASP A 222 2.25 -13.20 31.46
C ASP A 222 0.93 -13.40 30.69
N GLN A 223 -0.02 -14.15 31.26
CA GLN A 223 -1.37 -14.31 30.72
C GLN A 223 -2.16 -12.99 30.76
N ASP A 224 -2.10 -12.26 31.87
CA ASP A 224 -2.71 -10.93 32.02
C ASP A 224 -2.15 -9.92 31.01
N PHE A 225 -0.84 -9.92 30.80
CA PHE A 225 -0.20 -9.05 29.80
C PHE A 225 -0.67 -9.39 28.38
N LYS A 226 -0.73 -10.68 28.02
CA LYS A 226 -1.27 -11.11 26.72
C LYS A 226 -2.70 -10.65 26.50
N GLN A 227 -3.55 -10.75 27.53
CA GLN A 227 -4.93 -10.29 27.46
C GLN A 227 -5.01 -8.77 27.26
N ARG A 228 -4.26 -7.99 28.05
CA ARG A 228 -4.25 -6.52 27.91
C ARG A 228 -3.77 -6.05 26.55
N ILE A 229 -2.77 -6.72 25.97
CA ILE A 229 -2.31 -6.43 24.61
C ILE A 229 -3.42 -6.69 23.59
N GLN A 230 -4.15 -7.79 23.72
CA GLN A 230 -5.28 -8.09 22.83
C GLN A 230 -6.40 -7.06 22.96
N GLU A 231 -6.77 -6.67 24.19
CA GLU A 231 -7.80 -5.66 24.46
C GLU A 231 -7.42 -4.30 23.88
N GLU A 232 -6.20 -3.81 24.11
CA GLU A 232 -5.75 -2.54 23.53
C GLU A 232 -5.63 -2.61 22.00
N THR A 233 -5.20 -3.75 21.44
CA THR A 233 -5.18 -3.96 19.97
C THR A 233 -6.59 -3.87 19.38
N GLN A 234 -7.58 -4.51 20.02
CA GLN A 234 -8.99 -4.42 19.59
C GLN A 234 -9.53 -2.99 19.71
N LYS A 235 -9.18 -2.28 20.79
CA LYS A 235 -9.59 -0.90 21.02
C LYS A 235 -9.00 0.06 19.98
N ILE A 236 -7.74 -0.12 19.60
CA ILE A 236 -7.10 0.63 18.50
C ILE A 236 -7.83 0.36 17.18
N MET A 237 -8.12 -0.92 16.87
CA MET A 237 -8.84 -1.30 15.67
C MET A 237 -10.26 -0.72 15.62
N ALA A 238 -11.00 -0.76 16.74
CA ALA A 238 -12.33 -0.18 16.85
C ALA A 238 -12.31 1.34 16.68
N THR A 239 -11.31 2.02 17.24
CA THR A 239 -11.14 3.47 17.10
C THR A 239 -10.81 3.86 15.66
N LEU A 240 -9.98 3.07 14.97
CA LEU A 240 -9.67 3.25 13.54
C LEU A 240 -10.91 3.05 12.66
N LEU A 241 -11.74 2.05 12.95
CA LEU A 241 -12.98 1.79 12.21
C LEU A 241 -14.09 2.82 12.47
N ALA A 242 -14.15 3.38 13.68
CA ALA A 242 -15.11 4.42 14.03
C ALA A 242 -14.70 5.83 13.57
N GLY A 243 -13.44 6.02 13.16
CA GLY A 243 -12.90 7.26 12.62
C GLY A 243 -12.98 7.38 11.09
N ILE A 244 -13.56 6.39 10.41
CA ILE A 244 -13.89 6.37 8.97
C ILE A 244 -15.40 6.58 8.81
#